data_AF-A0A7K1SRY9-F1
#
_entry.id   AF-A0A7K1SRY9-F1
#
_cell.length_a   1.000
_cell.length_b   1.000
_cell.length_c   1.000
_cell.angle_alpha   90.00
_cell.angle_beta   90.00
_cell.angle_gamma   90.00
#
_symmetry.space_group_name_H-M   'P 1'
#
loop_
_entity.id
_entity.type
_entity.pdbx_description
1 polymer ?
#
loop_
_entity_poly.entity_id
_entity_poly.type
_entity_poly.pdbx_seq_one_letter_code
_entity_poly.pdbx_strand_id
1 'polypeptide(L)'
;MSLQVFYTPEAKETLQSVYHFIHTKFGLKAAEKFVWKAEKTIDLIAVHPLMFKSSTIDKNVRIGLISKQTSLFYRINDTAFVFLG
;
A
#
# COMPACT_ATOMS: atom_id res chain seq x y z
N MET A 1 -15.96 8.48 -7.88
CA MET A 1 -16.24 7.76 -6.62
C MET A 1 -14.95 7.07 -6.20
N SER A 2 -14.35 7.45 -5.08
CA SER A 2 -13.20 6.75 -4.50
C SER A 2 -13.71 5.69 -3.52
N LEU A 3 -13.14 4.49 -3.59
CA LEU A 3 -13.44 3.40 -2.66
C LEU A 3 -12.76 3.66 -1.31
N GLN A 4 -13.33 3.12 -0.22
CA GLN A 4 -12.73 3.27 1.11
C GLN A 4 -11.52 2.33 1.27
N VAL A 5 -10.46 2.85 1.87
CA VAL A 5 -9.23 2.10 2.13
C VAL A 5 -9.19 1.70 3.61
N PHE A 6 -9.09 0.40 3.86
CA PHE A 6 -8.96 -0.17 5.20
C PHE A 6 -7.58 -0.82 5.37
N TYR A 7 -6.90 -0.45 6.45
CA TYR A 7 -5.63 -1.02 6.83
C TYR A 7 -5.86 -2.09 7.89
N THR A 8 -5.32 -3.29 7.67
CA THR A 8 -5.18 -4.27 8.75
C THR A 8 -4.16 -3.76 9.78
N PRO A 9 -4.23 -4.22 11.03
CA PRO A 9 -3.22 -3.91 12.04
C PRO A 9 -1.81 -4.27 11.56
N GLU A 10 -1.64 -5.42 10.92
CA GLU A 10 -0.36 -5.87 10.35
C GLU A 10 0.16 -4.90 9.29
N ALA A 11 -0.70 -4.45 8.36
CA ALA A 11 -0.31 -3.49 7.35
C ALA A 11 0.13 -2.15 7.96
N LYS A 12 -0.52 -1.72 9.04
CA LYS A 12 -0.19 -0.49 9.76
C LYS A 12 1.17 -0.61 10.45
N GLU A 13 1.45 -1.74 11.09
CA GLU A 13 2.75 -2.04 11.72
C GLU A 13 3.88 -2.11 10.68
N THR A 14 3.62 -2.72 9.53
CA THR A 14 4.58 -2.79 8.43
C THR A 14 4.86 -1.40 7.85
N LEU A 15 3.83 -0.59 7.60
CA LEU A 15 3.99 0.80 7.15
C LEU A 15 4.81 1.62 8.14
N GLN A 16 4.54 1.47 9.43
CA GLN A 16 5.26 2.16 10.49
C GLN A 16 6.72 1.68 10.58
N SER A 17 6.97 0.39 10.41
CA SER A 17 8.32 -0.19 10.37
C SER A 17 9.12 0.30 9.16
N VAL A 18 8.51 0.36 7.98
CA VAL A 18 9.15 0.89 6.76
C VAL A 18 9.39 2.39 6.91
N TYR A 19 8.44 3.16 7.45
CA TYR A 19 8.64 4.57 7.76
C TYR A 19 9.82 4.77 8.70
N HIS A 20 9.87 4.01 9.79
CA HIS A 20 10.97 4.10 10.76
C HIS A 20 12.30 3.69 10.13
N PHE A 21 12.33 2.64 9.32
CA PHE A 21 13.52 2.22 8.60
C PHE A 21 14.03 3.32 7.67
N ILE A 22 13.15 3.95 6.89
CA ILE A 22 13.53 5.04 5.99
C ILE A 22 13.96 6.27 6.78
N HIS A 23 13.26 6.61 7.86
CA HIS A 23 13.60 7.72 8.74
C HIS A 23 14.99 7.54 9.35
N THR A 24 15.29 6.35 9.86
CA THR A 24 16.57 6.05 10.52
C THR A 24 17.72 5.90 9.52
N LYS A 25 17.47 5.38 8.31
CA LYS A 25 18.52 5.17 7.29
C LYS A 25 18.75 6.37 6.37
N PHE A 26 17.70 7.09 6.00
CA PHE A 26 17.71 8.15 4.98
C PHE A 26 17.24 9.52 5.50
N GLY A 27 16.77 9.60 6.75
CA GLY A 27 16.30 10.83 7.37
C GLY A 27 14.82 11.16 7.12
N LEU A 28 14.34 12.18 7.82
CA LEU A 28 12.93 12.57 7.85
C LEU A 28 12.36 12.93 6.47
N LYS A 29 13.12 13.70 5.67
CA LYS A 29 12.71 14.07 4.30
C LYS A 29 12.44 12.86 3.40
N ALA A 30 13.23 11.79 3.55
CA ALA A 30 13.05 10.59 2.75
C ALA A 30 11.82 9.79 3.22
N ALA A 31 11.57 9.75 4.52
CA ALA A 31 10.42 9.09 5.12
C ALA A 31 9.12 9.79 4.72
N GLU A 32 9.06 11.14 4.78
CA GLU A 32 7.92 11.91 4.31
C GLU A 32 7.67 11.71 2.81
N LYS A 33 8.72 11.69 1.99
CA LYS A 33 8.60 11.41 0.55
C LYS A 33 8.04 10.01 0.28
N PHE A 34 8.37 9.04 1.13
CA PHE A 34 7.81 7.70 1.05
C PHE A 34 6.32 7.70 1.41
N VAL A 35 5.92 8.34 2.51
CA VAL A 35 4.51 8.45 2.91
C VAL A 35 3.69 9.12 1.81
N TRP A 36 4.18 10.23 1.26
CA TRP A 36 3.50 10.92 0.16
C TRP A 36 3.33 10.04 -1.09
N LYS A 37 4.35 9.24 -1.43
CA LYS A 37 4.25 8.26 -2.53
C LYS A 37 3.26 7.14 -2.21
N ALA A 38 3.27 6.64 -0.98
CA ALA A 38 2.36 5.59 -0.53
C ALA A 38 0.92 6.10 -0.62
N GLU A 39 0.61 7.27 -0.05
CA GLU A 39 -0.71 7.90 -0.15
C GLU A 39 -1.14 8.14 -1.58
N LYS A 40 -0.27 8.67 -2.45
CA LYS A 40 -0.61 8.81 -3.88
C LYS A 40 -0.91 7.48 -4.56
N THR A 41 -0.18 6.43 -4.21
CA THR A 41 -0.41 5.10 -4.77
C THR A 41 -1.73 4.54 -4.26
N ILE A 42 -2.03 4.72 -2.97
CA ILE A 42 -3.28 4.33 -2.34
C ILE A 42 -4.46 5.06 -2.98
N ASP A 43 -4.36 6.37 -3.21
CA ASP A 43 -5.39 7.16 -3.86
C ASP A 43 -5.62 6.69 -5.31
N LEU A 44 -4.54 6.41 -6.05
CA LEU A 44 -4.64 5.81 -7.38
C LEU A 44 -5.29 4.41 -7.35
N ILE A 45 -4.98 3.58 -6.36
CA ILE A 45 -5.65 2.29 -6.15
C ILE A 45 -7.14 2.52 -5.80
N ALA A 46 -7.44 3.53 -4.98
CA ALA A 46 -8.79 3.88 -4.57
C ALA A 46 -9.69 4.24 -5.75
N VAL A 47 -9.11 4.91 -6.76
CA VAL A 47 -9.78 5.28 -8.02
C VAL A 47 -9.73 4.14 -9.04
N HIS A 48 -8.62 3.40 -9.12
CA HIS A 48 -8.37 2.31 -10.07
C HIS A 48 -7.97 1.01 -9.37
N PRO A 49 -8.93 0.32 -8.70
CA PRO A 49 -8.71 -0.96 -8.02
C PRO A 49 -7.97 -2.00 -8.85
N LEU A 50 -8.31 -2.05 -10.13
CA LEU A 50 -7.93 -3.12 -11.04
C LEU A 50 -6.60 -2.81 -11.77
N MET A 51 -5.93 -1.69 -11.44
CA MET A 51 -4.69 -1.26 -12.09
C MET A 51 -3.55 -2.27 -11.92
N PHE A 52 -3.45 -2.90 -10.75
CA PHE A 52 -2.37 -3.83 -10.47
C PHE A 52 -2.75 -5.28 -10.75
N LYS A 53 -1.74 -6.11 -11.06
CA LYS A 53 -1.93 -7.52 -11.37
C LYS A 53 -2.45 -8.28 -10.14
N SER A 54 -3.36 -9.21 -10.39
CA SER A 54 -3.75 -10.21 -9.40
C SER A 54 -2.56 -11.09 -9.06
N SER A 55 -2.46 -11.47 -7.79
CA SER A 55 -1.52 -12.47 -7.33
C SER A 55 -1.79 -13.80 -8.03
N THR A 56 -0.74 -14.56 -8.31
CA THR A 56 -0.85 -15.92 -8.87
C THR A 56 -1.43 -16.90 -7.85
N ILE A 57 -1.31 -16.58 -6.55
CA ILE A 57 -1.73 -17.43 -5.43
C ILE A 57 -3.23 -17.25 -5.15
N ASP A 58 -3.72 -16.02 -5.15
CA ASP A 58 -5.12 -15.68 -4.90
C ASP A 58 -5.63 -14.65 -5.91
N LYS A 59 -6.63 -15.01 -6.71
CA LYS A 59 -7.24 -14.12 -7.73
C LYS A 59 -7.89 -12.87 -7.13
N ASN A 60 -8.25 -12.91 -5.85
CA ASN A 60 -8.85 -11.79 -5.11
C ASN A 60 -7.81 -10.85 -4.48
N VAL A 61 -6.54 -11.29 -4.37
CA VAL A 61 -5.43 -10.49 -3.87
C VAL A 61 -4.69 -9.89 -5.06
N ARG A 62 -4.34 -8.61 -4.97
CA ARG A 62 -3.57 -7.88 -5.98
C ARG A 62 -2.31 -7.34 -5.36
N ILE A 63 -1.26 -7.29 -6.17
CA ILE A 63 0.07 -6.88 -5.75
C ILE A 63 0.41 -5.57 -6.47
N GLY A 64 0.29 -4.47 -5.74
CA GLY A 64 0.76 -3.16 -6.18
C GLY A 64 2.22 -2.95 -5.83
N LEU A 65 2.98 -2.27 -6.69
CA LEU A 65 4.35 -1.85 -6.39
C LEU A 65 4.34 -0.36 -6.08
N ILE A 66 4.57 0.02 -4.82
CA ILE A 66 4.76 1.44 -4.43
C ILE A 66 6.19 1.87 -4.81
N SER A 67 7.15 0.98 -4.59
CA SER A 67 8.56 1.21 -4.85
C SER A 67 9.27 -0.11 -5.16
N LYS A 68 10.49 -0.05 -5.71
CA LYS A 68 11.34 -1.23 -5.97
C LYS A 68 11.57 -2.12 -4.74
N GLN A 69 11.45 -1.54 -3.54
CA GLN A 69 11.67 -2.21 -2.26
C GLN A 69 10.39 -2.43 -1.47
N THR A 70 9.23 -2.00 -1.98
CA THR A 70 7.96 -2.04 -1.24
C THR A 70 6.83 -2.44 -2.18
N SER A 71 6.44 -3.70 -2.02
CA SER A 71 5.22 -4.25 -2.59
C SER A 71 4.06 -4.06 -1.61
N LEU A 72 2.87 -3.95 -2.16
CA LEU A 72 1.64 -3.65 -1.46
C LEU A 72 0.65 -4.74 -1.84
N PHE A 73 0.22 -5.52 -0.86
CA PHE A 73 -0.80 -6.53 -1.08
C PHE A 73 -2.13 -5.95 -0.66
N TYR A 74 -3.10 -5.96 -1.58
CA TYR A 74 -4.44 -5.50 -1.27
C TYR A 74 -5.48 -6.44 -1.85
N ARG A 75 -6.57 -6.60 -1.11
CA ARG A 75 -7.77 -7.31 -1.57
C ARG A 75 -8.85 -6.30 -1.89
N ILE A 76 -9.53 -6.49 -3.02
CA ILE A 76 -10.71 -5.71 -3.39
C ILE A 76 -11.93 -6.47 -2.91
N ASN A 77 -12.70 -5.88 -2.01
CA ASN A 77 -14.09 -6.24 -1.78
C ASN A 77 -15.00 -5.17 -2.41
N ASP A 78 -16.30 -5.48 -2.60
CA ASP A 78 -17.29 -4.62 -3.29
C ASP A 78 -17.21 -3.11 -2.97
N THR A 79 -16.78 -2.75 -1.76
CA THR A 79 -16.73 -1.37 -1.27
C THR A 79 -15.38 -0.93 -0.68
N ALA A 80 -14.43 -1.86 -0.49
CA ALA A 80 -13.25 -1.59 0.33
C ALA A 80 -11.98 -2.32 -0.13
N PHE A 81 -10.84 -1.62 0.01
CA PHE A 81 -9.51 -2.22 -0.10
C PHE A 81 -8.98 -2.64 1.26
N VAL A 82 -8.51 -3.88 1.39
CA VAL A 82 -7.87 -4.37 2.60
C VAL A 82 -6.41 -4.65 2.32
N PHE A 83 -5.51 -3.95 3.00
CA PHE A 83 -4.07 -4.26 2.94
C PHE A 83 -3.74 -5.52 3.73
N LEU A 84 -2.95 -6.41 3.15
CA LEU A 84 -2.40 -7.59 3.80
C LEU A 84 -0.87 -7.42 3.90
N GLY A 85 -0.30 -7.75 5.07
CA GLY A 85 1.13 -7.59 5.37
C GLY A 85 2.03 -8.49 4.52
#